data_AF-A0A3B0WEV5-F1
#
_entry.id   AF-A0A3B0WEV5-F1
#
_cell.length_a   1.000
_cell.length_b   1.000
_cell.length_c   1.000
_cell.angle_alpha   90.00
_cell.angle_beta   90.00
_cell.angle_gamma   90.00
#
_symmetry.space_group_name_H-M   'P 1'
#
loop_
_entity.id
_entity.type
_entity.pdbx_description
1 polymer ?
#
loop_
_entity_poly.entity_id
_entity_poly.type
_entity_poly.pdbx_seq_one_letter_code
_entity_poly.pdbx_strand_id
1 'polypeptide(L)'
;LQLSDSAEGTVIVRILSEDGVYEFAHAEIETAVIEDSDWNSFFFEPFPSTWGRTFRFRVEFAGDGGEVQVGTSQENEVAHAAYYLPRPELAFEDGTTRIYLNDGYFSRAFIVPQAQIVANEEEALTAVANNQDRLREIVFLELEGQPMPPLLQTAVSPDTQVIVKSYEINQIELAVDLDEPGFLVLSDTYYSGWKARIDGAETPLYRANSLLRAIYVPAGSHTITFSFMPLDFVAGGIISLTTLAFCLLGLLLALRMKRATPAPIDAK
;
A
#
# COMPACT_ATOMS: atom_id res chain seq x y z
N LEU A 1 31.59 -3.53 1.69
CA LEU A 1 32.89 -2.97 2.13
C LEU A 1 33.46 -3.95 3.12
N GLN A 2 34.70 -4.42 2.92
CA GLN A 2 35.35 -5.30 3.88
C GLN A 2 36.58 -4.59 4.45
N LEU A 3 36.58 -4.41 5.75
CA LEU A 3 37.67 -3.77 6.49
C LEU A 3 38.49 -4.85 7.17
N SER A 4 39.81 -4.79 7.08
CA SER A 4 40.66 -5.61 7.94
C SER A 4 40.48 -5.23 9.41
N ASP A 5 40.64 -6.19 10.33
CA ASP A 5 40.52 -5.96 11.79
C ASP A 5 41.44 -4.85 12.34
N SER A 6 42.50 -4.49 11.60
CA SER A 6 43.45 -3.43 11.95
C SER A 6 43.20 -2.10 11.24
N ALA A 7 42.07 -1.94 10.53
CA ALA A 7 41.76 -0.72 9.79
C ALA A 7 41.21 0.36 10.74
N GLU A 8 42.05 1.33 11.07
CA GLU A 8 41.67 2.51 11.86
C GLU A 8 41.63 3.74 10.95
N GLY A 9 40.45 4.32 10.76
CA GLY A 9 40.29 5.51 9.94
C GLY A 9 38.84 5.82 9.58
N THR A 10 38.66 6.50 8.45
CA THR A 10 37.37 6.95 7.96
C THR A 10 37.18 6.48 6.52
N VAL A 11 36.01 5.90 6.25
CA VAL A 11 35.54 5.66 4.88
C VAL A 11 34.74 6.87 4.45
N ILE A 12 35.15 7.45 3.31
CA ILE A 12 34.52 8.61 2.71
C ILE A 12 33.87 8.16 1.41
N VAL A 13 32.57 8.39 1.27
CA VAL A 13 31.86 8.19 0.01
C VAL A 13 31.53 9.56 -0.56
N ARG A 14 31.95 9.83 -1.79
CA ARG A 14 31.67 11.08 -2.52
C ARG A 14 30.79 10.81 -3.72
N ILE A 15 29.90 11.74 -4.01
CA ILE A 15 29.04 11.72 -5.17
C ILE A 15 29.39 12.92 -6.03
N LEU A 16 29.93 12.62 -7.20
CA LEU A 16 30.54 13.58 -8.10
C LEU A 16 29.72 13.68 -9.39
N SER A 17 29.92 14.77 -10.13
CA SER A 17 29.52 14.88 -11.53
C SER A 17 30.11 13.75 -12.36
N GLU A 18 29.49 13.47 -13.51
CA GLU A 18 29.91 12.39 -14.41
C GLU A 18 31.38 12.54 -14.85
N ASP A 19 31.85 13.77 -15.06
CA ASP A 19 33.25 14.10 -15.35
C ASP A 19 34.18 13.99 -14.12
N GLY A 20 33.62 13.96 -12.91
CA GLY A 20 34.31 13.90 -11.63
C GLY A 20 34.87 15.23 -11.14
N VAL A 21 34.49 16.35 -11.76
CA VAL A 21 35.02 17.69 -11.45
C VAL A 21 34.30 18.33 -10.27
N TYR A 22 32.98 18.17 -10.17
CA TYR A 22 32.17 18.76 -9.12
C TYR A 22 31.73 17.69 -8.14
N GLU A 23 31.89 17.97 -6.85
CA GLU A 23 31.28 17.19 -5.80
C GLU A 23 29.91 17.75 -5.47
N PHE A 24 28.91 16.87 -5.45
CA PHE A 24 27.56 17.23 -5.06
C PHE A 24 27.27 16.91 -3.59
N ALA A 25 27.81 15.81 -3.05
CA ALA A 25 27.79 15.50 -1.62
C ALA A 25 28.84 14.46 -1.25
N HIS A 26 29.07 14.32 0.05
CA HIS A 26 29.84 13.23 0.63
C HIS A 26 29.21 12.75 1.95
N ALA A 27 29.62 11.55 2.35
CA ALA A 27 29.32 10.97 3.66
C ALA A 27 30.60 10.37 4.22
N GLU A 28 30.81 10.51 5.51
CA GLU A 28 31.98 9.99 6.24
C GLU A 28 31.51 9.07 7.36
N ILE A 29 32.12 7.89 7.46
CA ILE A 29 31.85 6.93 8.54
C ILE A 29 33.19 6.42 9.08
N GLU A 30 33.37 6.50 10.40
CA GLU A 30 34.52 5.91 11.09
C GLU A 30 34.48 4.38 10.99
N THR A 31 35.63 3.74 10.76
CA THR A 31 35.72 2.27 10.63
C THR A 31 35.21 1.53 11.86
N ALA A 32 35.27 2.16 13.04
CA ALA A 32 34.75 1.60 14.29
C ALA A 32 33.22 1.41 14.31
N VAL A 33 32.48 2.10 13.43
CA VAL A 33 31.01 2.05 13.34
C VAL A 33 30.54 1.19 12.16
N ILE A 34 31.46 0.81 11.27
CA ILE A 34 31.14 -0.01 10.10
C ILE A 34 30.97 -1.47 10.57
N GLU A 35 29.76 -1.99 10.44
CA GLU A 35 29.46 -3.37 10.78
C GLU A 35 30.03 -4.30 9.71
N ASP A 36 30.61 -5.42 10.15
CA ASP A 36 31.00 -6.54 9.29
C ASP A 36 29.73 -7.25 8.80
N SER A 37 29.12 -6.68 7.77
CA SER A 37 27.86 -7.12 7.17
C SER A 37 27.89 -6.99 5.65
N ASP A 38 26.98 -7.69 4.98
CA ASP A 38 26.85 -7.67 3.52
C ASP A 38 26.50 -6.28 2.97
N TRP A 39 25.90 -5.40 3.78
CA TRP A 39 25.42 -4.09 3.37
C TRP A 39 25.77 -2.99 4.36
N ASN A 40 26.44 -1.94 3.86
CA ASN A 40 26.70 -0.73 4.63
C ASN A 40 25.96 0.45 4.01
N SER A 41 25.26 1.22 4.85
CA SER A 41 24.43 2.35 4.41
C SER A 41 25.14 3.68 4.65
N PHE A 42 25.19 4.52 3.61
CA PHE A 42 25.74 5.87 3.67
C PHE A 42 24.62 6.87 3.41
N PHE A 43 24.50 7.87 4.29
CA PHE A 43 23.48 8.91 4.18
C PHE A 43 24.14 10.23 3.78
N PHE A 44 23.59 10.86 2.75
CA PHE A 44 24.05 12.13 2.21
C PHE A 44 23.03 13.22 2.51
N GLU A 45 23.48 14.47 2.63
CA GLU A 45 22.57 15.60 2.51
C GLU A 45 21.91 15.61 1.12
N PRO A 46 20.71 16.18 0.91
CA PRO A 46 20.06 16.16 -0.40
C PRO A 46 20.87 16.88 -1.48
N PHE A 47 21.14 16.20 -2.61
CA PHE A 47 21.80 16.78 -3.79
C PHE A 47 21.37 16.08 -5.09
N PRO A 48 21.47 16.77 -6.23
CA PRO A 48 20.43 17.64 -6.80
C PRO A 48 19.10 16.90 -7.13
N SER A 49 18.01 17.65 -7.21
CA SER A 49 16.62 17.18 -7.32
C SER A 49 16.15 16.75 -8.72
N THR A 50 17.04 16.64 -9.72
CA THR A 50 16.64 16.32 -11.10
C THR A 50 16.88 14.84 -11.42
N TRP A 51 15.80 14.11 -11.69
CA TRP A 51 15.82 12.74 -12.21
C TRP A 51 16.59 12.64 -13.54
N GLY A 52 17.16 11.46 -13.80
CA GLY A 52 17.78 11.13 -15.09
C GLY A 52 19.22 11.63 -15.30
N ARG A 53 19.94 11.99 -14.24
CA ARG A 53 21.39 12.31 -14.32
C ARG A 53 22.27 11.14 -13.92
N THR A 54 23.38 10.98 -14.63
CA THR A 54 24.46 10.06 -14.26
C THR A 54 25.39 10.74 -13.25
N PHE A 55 25.79 9.99 -12.23
CA PHE A 55 26.74 10.43 -11.21
C PHE A 55 27.91 9.46 -11.11
N ARG A 56 29.05 9.94 -10.61
CA ARG A 56 30.20 9.09 -10.29
C ARG A 56 30.30 8.95 -8.78
N PHE A 57 30.29 7.72 -8.29
CA PHE A 57 30.60 7.40 -6.90
C PHE A 57 32.10 7.21 -6.74
N ARG A 58 32.67 7.82 -5.70
CA ARG A 58 34.04 7.53 -5.28
C ARG A 58 34.04 7.11 -3.82
N VAL A 59 34.65 5.97 -3.53
CA VAL A 59 34.91 5.51 -2.17
C VAL A 59 36.39 5.70 -1.88
N GLU A 60 36.69 6.42 -0.81
CA GLU A 60 38.04 6.73 -0.36
C GLU A 60 38.19 6.24 1.08
N PHE A 61 39.40 5.86 1.46
CA PHE A 61 39.75 5.54 2.84
C PHE A 61 40.87 6.47 3.29
N ALA A 62 40.69 7.10 4.45
CA ALA A 62 41.68 7.94 5.09
C ALA A 62 41.99 7.36 6.48
N GLY A 63 43.19 6.83 6.68
CA GLY A 63 43.59 6.18 7.93
C GLY A 63 45.03 5.66 7.90
N ASP A 64 45.50 5.23 9.08
CA ASP A 64 46.85 4.71 9.28
C ASP A 64 46.78 3.18 9.49
N GLY A 65 47.32 2.41 8.54
CA GLY A 65 47.35 0.95 8.61
C GLY A 65 46.05 0.24 8.22
N GLY A 66 46.16 -1.07 7.97
CA GLY A 66 45.06 -1.91 7.48
C GLY A 66 44.92 -1.97 5.95
N GLU A 67 44.08 -2.88 5.48
CA GLU A 67 43.69 -3.01 4.07
C GLU A 67 42.18 -2.77 3.99
N VAL A 68 41.76 -1.78 3.19
CA VAL A 68 40.35 -1.58 2.86
C VAL A 68 40.11 -2.20 1.50
N GLN A 69 39.50 -3.37 1.50
CA GLN A 69 39.03 -3.98 0.27
C GLN A 69 37.64 -3.42 -0.05
N VAL A 70 37.63 -2.51 -1.01
CA VAL A 70 36.42 -2.16 -1.75
C VAL A 70 36.19 -3.27 -2.78
N GLY A 71 35.76 -4.43 -2.30
CA GLY A 71 35.44 -5.59 -3.12
C GLY A 71 34.01 -5.49 -3.68
N THR A 72 33.90 -5.55 -5.00
CA THR A 72 32.76 -6.11 -5.72
C THR A 72 32.87 -7.64 -5.66
N SER A 73 31.76 -8.37 -5.66
CA SER A 73 31.76 -9.85 -5.53
C SER A 73 32.57 -10.54 -6.66
N GLN A 74 32.66 -11.88 -6.63
CA GLN A 74 33.52 -12.74 -7.47
C GLN A 74 33.48 -12.48 -9.01
N GLU A 75 32.56 -11.65 -9.51
CA GLU A 75 32.40 -11.28 -10.93
C GLU A 75 32.56 -9.77 -11.24
N ASN A 76 33.00 -8.93 -10.29
CA ASN A 76 33.38 -7.53 -10.53
C ASN A 76 32.26 -6.56 -11.01
N GLU A 77 30.98 -6.89 -10.83
CA GLU A 77 29.86 -5.96 -11.13
C GLU A 77 29.43 -5.15 -9.89
N VAL A 78 29.18 -3.85 -10.07
CA VAL A 78 28.69 -2.95 -9.01
C VAL A 78 27.16 -3.03 -8.91
N ALA A 79 26.64 -3.58 -7.82
CA ALA A 79 25.27 -3.32 -7.41
C ALA A 79 25.26 -2.16 -6.41
N HIS A 80 25.00 -0.95 -6.91
CA HIS A 80 24.66 0.19 -6.07
C HIS A 80 23.17 0.47 -6.25
N ALA A 81 22.45 0.59 -5.14
CA ALA A 81 21.07 1.02 -5.15
C ALA A 81 21.00 2.38 -4.44
N ALA A 82 20.88 3.44 -5.22
CA ALA A 82 20.65 4.78 -4.70
C ALA A 82 19.15 5.05 -4.78
N TYR A 83 18.52 5.18 -3.62
CA TYR A 83 17.11 5.56 -3.53
C TYR A 83 17.05 7.01 -3.05
N TYR A 84 16.49 7.88 -3.88
CA TYR A 84 16.05 9.19 -3.42
C TYR A 84 14.70 9.00 -2.74
N LEU A 85 14.70 8.96 -1.41
CA LEU A 85 13.47 9.19 -0.66
C LEU A 85 13.27 10.70 -0.66
N PRO A 86 12.30 11.26 -1.41
CA PRO A 86 11.95 12.66 -1.24
C PRO A 86 11.68 12.87 0.25
N ARG A 87 12.55 13.62 0.91
CA ARG A 87 12.31 13.96 2.30
C ARG A 87 11.14 14.94 2.27
N PRO A 88 9.98 14.58 2.84
CA PRO A 88 8.89 15.53 2.96
C PRO A 88 9.44 16.78 3.67
N GLU A 89 9.07 17.96 3.19
CA GLU A 89 9.58 19.23 3.73
C GLU A 89 9.27 19.32 5.23
N LEU A 90 10.24 19.69 6.08
CA LEU A 90 9.97 19.86 7.51
C LEU A 90 9.03 21.06 7.70
N ALA A 91 7.77 20.78 8.02
CA ALA A 91 6.74 21.79 8.21
C ALA A 91 6.78 22.41 9.61
N PHE A 92 7.18 21.63 10.62
CA PHE A 92 7.22 22.08 12.02
C PHE A 92 8.18 21.23 12.86
N GLU A 93 8.87 21.87 13.80
CA GLU A 93 9.71 21.20 14.80
C GLU A 93 9.53 21.85 16.17
N ASP A 94 9.27 21.05 17.20
CA ASP A 94 9.25 21.46 18.61
C ASP A 94 9.83 20.34 19.49
N GLY A 95 10.99 20.63 20.12
CA GLY A 95 11.76 19.65 20.88
C GLY A 95 12.18 18.45 20.03
N THR A 96 11.65 17.26 20.34
CA THR A 96 11.87 16.02 19.59
C THR A 96 10.77 15.70 18.57
N THR A 97 9.74 16.54 18.48
CA THR A 97 8.63 16.35 17.54
C THR A 97 8.93 17.03 16.22
N ARG A 98 8.85 16.27 15.12
CA ARG A 98 9.01 16.78 13.75
C ARG A 98 7.79 16.42 12.91
N ILE A 99 7.23 17.40 12.22
CA ILE A 99 6.12 17.24 11.29
C ILE A 99 6.64 17.56 9.90
N TYR A 100 6.36 16.69 8.94
CA TYR A 100 6.80 16.85 7.56
C TYR A 100 5.60 16.95 6.61
N LEU A 101 5.73 17.78 5.57
CA LEU A 101 4.75 17.95 4.52
C LEU A 101 4.87 16.82 3.50
N ASN A 102 3.83 15.99 3.39
CA ASN A 102 3.72 15.01 2.33
C ASN A 102 2.97 15.63 1.14
N ASP A 103 3.70 16.20 0.19
CA ASP A 103 3.18 16.86 -1.02
C ASP A 103 2.92 15.89 -2.18
N GLY A 104 3.58 14.72 -2.17
CA GLY A 104 3.37 13.63 -3.13
C GLY A 104 2.18 12.70 -2.84
N TYR A 105 1.38 12.99 -1.80
CA TYR A 105 0.35 12.07 -1.31
C TYR A 105 -0.76 11.78 -2.33
N PHE A 106 -1.24 10.54 -2.35
CA PHE A 106 -2.50 10.18 -2.99
C PHE A 106 -3.65 10.51 -2.02
N SER A 107 -4.69 11.17 -2.51
CA SER A 107 -5.91 11.35 -1.72
C SER A 107 -6.52 10.00 -1.37
N ARG A 108 -7.37 9.97 -0.34
CA ARG A 108 -7.99 8.70 0.11
C ARG A 108 -8.81 8.03 -0.99
N ALA A 109 -9.45 8.84 -1.83
CA ALA A 109 -10.05 8.40 -3.07
C ALA A 109 -9.52 9.29 -4.21
N PHE A 110 -9.15 8.69 -5.33
CA PHE A 110 -8.60 9.38 -6.49
C PHE A 110 -9.02 8.68 -7.78
N ILE A 111 -8.91 9.38 -8.91
CA ILE A 111 -9.25 8.86 -10.23
C ILE A 111 -7.98 8.51 -10.99
N VAL A 112 -8.00 7.36 -11.65
CA VAL A 112 -6.92 6.88 -12.51
C VAL A 112 -7.48 6.62 -13.90
N PRO A 113 -6.89 7.19 -14.97
CA PRO A 113 -7.46 7.12 -16.31
C PRO A 113 -7.32 5.76 -16.98
N GLN A 114 -6.32 4.97 -16.62
CA GLN A 114 -6.02 3.70 -17.28
C GLN A 114 -5.97 2.56 -16.29
N ALA A 115 -6.40 1.38 -16.75
CA ALA A 115 -6.20 0.14 -16.01
C ALA A 115 -5.38 -0.84 -16.84
N GLN A 116 -4.45 -1.52 -16.17
CA GLN A 116 -3.76 -2.68 -16.70
C GLN A 116 -4.18 -3.91 -15.90
N ILE A 117 -4.61 -4.96 -16.58
CA ILE A 117 -4.98 -6.20 -15.92
C ILE A 117 -3.71 -7.00 -15.61
N VAL A 118 -3.64 -7.54 -14.40
CA VAL A 118 -2.56 -8.41 -13.94
C VAL A 118 -3.15 -9.74 -13.48
N ALA A 119 -2.39 -10.82 -13.61
CA ALA A 119 -2.89 -12.17 -13.37
C ALA A 119 -2.96 -12.52 -11.88
N ASN A 120 -2.06 -11.95 -11.06
CA ASN A 120 -1.92 -12.27 -9.65
C ASN A 120 -1.22 -11.14 -8.87
N GLU A 121 -1.16 -11.31 -7.54
CA GLU A 121 -0.57 -10.37 -6.61
C GLU A 121 0.92 -10.09 -6.87
N GLU A 122 1.71 -11.09 -7.24
CA GLU A 122 3.15 -10.92 -7.52
C GLU A 122 3.37 -10.01 -8.74
N GLU A 123 2.59 -10.22 -9.81
CA GLU A 123 2.61 -9.36 -10.99
C GLU A 123 2.12 -7.94 -10.66
N ALA A 124 1.09 -7.80 -9.83
CA ALA A 124 0.60 -6.51 -9.38
C ALA A 124 1.66 -5.74 -8.59
N LEU A 125 2.30 -6.37 -7.60
CA LEU A 125 3.36 -5.75 -6.79
C LEU A 125 4.57 -5.37 -7.63
N THR A 126 4.97 -6.24 -8.57
CA THR A 126 6.06 -5.97 -9.51
C THR A 126 5.72 -4.78 -10.41
N ALA A 127 4.50 -4.73 -10.93
CA ALA A 127 4.05 -3.64 -11.79
C ALA A 127 3.99 -2.31 -11.03
N VAL A 128 3.48 -2.31 -9.79
CA VAL A 128 3.50 -1.13 -8.91
C VAL A 128 4.93 -0.66 -8.64
N ALA A 129 5.83 -1.57 -8.29
CA ALA A 129 7.22 -1.26 -7.99
C ALA A 129 7.96 -0.63 -9.19
N ASN A 130 7.64 -1.09 -10.41
CA ASN A 130 8.26 -0.60 -11.66
C ASN A 130 7.61 0.67 -12.22
N ASN A 131 6.46 1.11 -11.70
CA ASN A 131 5.68 2.23 -12.23
C ASN A 131 5.28 3.25 -11.13
N GLN A 132 6.13 3.43 -10.11
CA GLN A 132 5.81 4.28 -8.94
C GLN A 132 5.44 5.72 -9.31
N ASP A 133 6.07 6.27 -10.34
CA ASP A 133 5.84 7.60 -10.89
C ASP A 133 4.54 7.71 -11.70
N ARG A 134 3.96 6.57 -12.11
CA ARG A 134 2.79 6.49 -13.00
C ARG A 134 1.53 5.97 -12.32
N LEU A 135 1.53 5.79 -11.00
CA LEU A 135 0.36 5.28 -10.26
C LEU A 135 -0.84 6.25 -10.25
N ARG A 136 -0.66 7.49 -10.71
CA ARG A 136 -1.76 8.44 -10.99
C ARG A 136 -2.37 8.24 -12.38
N GLU A 137 -1.66 7.57 -13.28
CA GLU A 137 -2.06 7.34 -14.66
C GLU A 137 -2.60 5.91 -14.87
N ILE A 138 -1.98 4.91 -14.22
CA ILE A 138 -2.29 3.50 -14.40
C ILE A 138 -2.58 2.84 -13.05
N VAL A 139 -3.71 2.13 -12.99
CA VAL A 139 -4.04 1.21 -11.89
C VAL A 139 -3.91 -0.23 -12.37
N PHE A 140 -3.27 -1.08 -11.57
CA PHE A 140 -3.14 -2.50 -11.87
C PHE A 140 -4.29 -3.26 -11.24
N LEU A 141 -5.12 -3.95 -12.04
CA LEU A 141 -6.33 -4.61 -11.56
C LEU A 141 -6.19 -6.13 -11.60
N GLU A 142 -6.48 -6.74 -10.46
CA GLU A 142 -6.67 -8.18 -10.32
C GLU A 142 -8.17 -8.46 -10.42
N LEU A 143 -8.59 -9.26 -11.41
CA LEU A 143 -10.01 -9.46 -11.68
C LEU A 143 -10.70 -10.37 -10.67
N GLU A 144 -10.03 -11.39 -10.12
CA GLU A 144 -10.62 -12.33 -9.13
C GLU A 144 -12.04 -12.85 -9.49
N GLY A 145 -12.32 -13.08 -10.77
CA GLY A 145 -13.64 -13.53 -11.25
C GLY A 145 -14.65 -12.40 -11.54
N GLN A 146 -14.28 -11.14 -11.32
CA GLN A 146 -15.02 -9.98 -11.81
C GLN A 146 -14.96 -9.86 -13.34
N PRO A 147 -15.97 -9.26 -13.98
CA PRO A 147 -15.95 -9.03 -15.41
C PRO A 147 -14.84 -8.05 -15.82
N MET A 148 -14.34 -8.20 -17.05
CA MET A 148 -13.41 -7.24 -17.65
C MET A 148 -14.03 -5.83 -17.64
N PRO A 149 -13.34 -4.81 -17.09
CA PRO A 149 -13.84 -3.44 -17.13
C PRO A 149 -13.80 -2.89 -18.57
N PRO A 150 -14.57 -1.83 -18.88
CA PRO A 150 -14.45 -1.13 -20.16
C PRO A 150 -13.02 -0.64 -20.38
N LEU A 151 -12.47 -0.91 -21.58
CA LEU A 151 -11.15 -0.41 -21.98
C LEU A 151 -11.24 1.09 -22.28
N LEU A 152 -10.48 1.89 -21.54
CA LEU A 152 -10.40 3.33 -21.72
C LEU A 152 -9.34 3.69 -22.76
N GLN A 153 -9.73 4.52 -23.75
CA GLN A 153 -8.85 4.96 -24.83
C GLN A 153 -8.40 6.41 -24.67
N THR A 154 -9.03 7.18 -23.80
CA THR A 154 -8.74 8.60 -23.57
C THR A 154 -8.30 8.86 -22.13
N ALA A 155 -7.47 9.89 -21.97
CA ALA A 155 -6.86 10.25 -20.71
C ALA A 155 -7.77 11.21 -19.95
N VAL A 156 -8.26 10.77 -18.79
CA VAL A 156 -8.91 11.64 -17.80
C VAL A 156 -7.93 12.74 -17.37
N SER A 157 -8.44 13.95 -17.15
CA SER A 157 -7.68 15.00 -16.49
C SER A 157 -7.33 14.57 -15.05
N PRO A 158 -6.03 14.47 -14.69
CA PRO A 158 -5.58 13.92 -13.41
C PRO A 158 -6.01 14.73 -12.18
N ASP A 159 -6.58 15.93 -12.38
CA ASP A 159 -6.97 16.85 -11.31
C ASP A 159 -8.44 16.70 -10.85
N THR A 160 -9.13 15.64 -11.29
CA THR A 160 -10.52 15.43 -10.89
C THR A 160 -10.63 15.09 -9.41
N GLN A 161 -11.22 15.99 -8.63
CA GLN A 161 -11.37 15.81 -7.19
C GLN A 161 -12.54 14.88 -6.85
N VAL A 162 -12.26 13.89 -5.99
CA VAL A 162 -13.28 13.05 -5.36
C VAL A 162 -13.63 13.63 -3.99
N ILE A 163 -14.91 13.92 -3.76
CA ILE A 163 -15.41 14.47 -2.50
C ILE A 163 -15.86 13.32 -1.61
N VAL A 164 -15.23 13.15 -0.45
CA VAL A 164 -15.71 12.22 0.58
C VAL A 164 -16.89 12.86 1.32
N LYS A 165 -18.10 12.30 1.16
CA LYS A 165 -19.32 12.79 1.83
C LYS A 165 -19.45 12.21 3.24
N SER A 166 -19.21 10.92 3.37
CA SER A 166 -19.18 10.22 4.66
C SER A 166 -18.17 9.08 4.62
N TYR A 167 -17.56 8.79 5.76
CA TYR A 167 -16.57 7.73 5.89
C TYR A 167 -16.76 7.02 7.23
N GLU A 168 -17.56 5.95 7.19
CA GLU A 168 -17.91 5.11 8.34
C GLU A 168 -17.33 3.71 8.18
N ILE A 169 -17.26 2.95 9.28
CA ILE A 169 -16.65 1.61 9.31
C ILE A 169 -17.27 0.66 8.28
N ASN A 170 -18.61 0.71 8.12
CA ASN A 170 -19.34 -0.19 7.23
C ASN A 170 -19.87 0.48 5.96
N GLN A 171 -19.66 1.79 5.81
CA GLN A 171 -20.20 2.54 4.67
C GLN A 171 -19.34 3.75 4.34
N ILE A 172 -19.01 3.91 3.08
CA ILE A 172 -18.28 5.07 2.57
C ILE A 172 -19.09 5.66 1.43
N GLU A 173 -19.34 6.97 1.47
CA GLU A 173 -20.06 7.69 0.43
C GLU A 173 -19.16 8.76 -0.18
N LEU A 174 -19.01 8.71 -1.49
CA LEU A 174 -18.19 9.61 -2.28
C LEU A 174 -19.06 10.29 -3.33
N ALA A 175 -18.74 11.52 -3.68
CA ALA A 175 -19.27 12.21 -4.83
C ALA A 175 -18.13 12.54 -5.80
N VAL A 176 -18.37 12.32 -7.08
CA VAL A 176 -17.40 12.60 -8.14
C VAL A 176 -18.12 13.23 -9.32
N ASP A 177 -17.42 14.09 -10.06
CA ASP A 177 -17.87 14.65 -11.32
C ASP A 177 -16.76 14.46 -12.35
N LEU A 178 -16.99 13.60 -13.34
CA LEU A 178 -15.98 13.16 -14.30
C LEU A 178 -16.30 13.67 -15.71
N ASP A 179 -15.39 14.41 -16.33
CA ASP A 179 -15.50 14.75 -17.76
C ASP A 179 -15.34 13.53 -18.67
N GLU A 180 -14.46 12.61 -18.26
CA GLU A 180 -14.15 11.36 -18.96
C GLU A 180 -14.24 10.17 -17.99
N PRO A 181 -14.64 8.97 -18.46
CA PRO A 181 -14.70 7.79 -17.61
C PRO A 181 -13.32 7.41 -17.07
N GLY A 182 -13.27 6.85 -15.87
CA GLY A 182 -12.03 6.51 -15.17
C GLY A 182 -12.21 5.44 -14.11
N PHE A 183 -11.11 5.06 -13.47
CA PHE A 183 -11.13 4.16 -12.33
C PHE A 183 -11.03 4.97 -11.04
N LEU A 184 -12.06 4.90 -10.20
CA LEU A 184 -11.95 5.39 -8.84
C LEU A 184 -11.19 4.36 -8.03
N VAL A 185 -10.04 4.77 -7.49
CA VAL A 185 -9.23 4.00 -6.55
C VAL A 185 -9.49 4.54 -5.14
N LEU A 186 -9.80 3.64 -4.22
CA LEU A 186 -9.93 3.91 -2.81
C LEU A 186 -8.72 3.31 -2.09
N SER A 187 -7.97 4.13 -1.38
CA SER A 187 -6.75 3.80 -0.63
C SER A 187 -7.02 3.01 0.65
N ASP A 188 -7.94 2.03 0.58
CA ASP A 188 -8.30 1.12 1.65
C ASP A 188 -8.07 -0.33 1.22
N THR A 189 -7.72 -1.19 2.17
CA THR A 189 -7.43 -2.61 1.88
C THR A 189 -8.63 -3.32 1.27
N TYR A 190 -8.45 -3.98 0.13
CA TYR A 190 -9.46 -4.78 -0.54
C TYR A 190 -9.90 -5.97 0.31
N TYR A 191 -11.21 -6.22 0.32
CA TYR A 191 -11.80 -7.41 0.92
C TYR A 191 -13.13 -7.72 0.23
N SER A 192 -13.38 -8.98 -0.08
CA SER A 192 -14.54 -9.45 -0.87
C SER A 192 -15.90 -9.18 -0.23
N GLY A 193 -15.94 -8.92 1.08
CA GLY A 193 -17.15 -8.49 1.80
C GLY A 193 -17.62 -7.07 1.48
N TRP A 194 -16.84 -6.27 0.73
CA TRP A 194 -17.28 -4.95 0.27
C TRP A 194 -18.09 -5.05 -1.02
N LYS A 195 -19.13 -4.23 -1.10
CA LYS A 195 -19.91 -3.98 -2.33
C LYS A 195 -19.81 -2.52 -2.71
N ALA A 196 -19.79 -2.25 -4.01
CA ALA A 196 -19.80 -0.89 -4.54
C ALA A 196 -21.06 -0.63 -5.37
N ARG A 197 -21.54 0.61 -5.31
CA ARG A 197 -22.67 1.10 -6.11
C ARG A 197 -22.35 2.46 -6.72
N ILE A 198 -22.86 2.70 -7.92
CA ILE A 198 -22.88 4.00 -8.59
C ILE A 198 -24.35 4.38 -8.76
N ASP A 199 -24.77 5.50 -8.17
CA ASP A 199 -26.16 5.99 -8.18
C ASP A 199 -27.17 4.91 -7.76
N GLY A 200 -26.78 4.08 -6.80
CA GLY A 200 -27.59 2.99 -6.25
C GLY A 200 -27.54 1.66 -7.04
N ALA A 201 -26.95 1.63 -8.24
CA ALA A 201 -26.76 0.40 -9.02
C ALA A 201 -25.44 -0.30 -8.64
N GLU A 202 -25.48 -1.63 -8.42
CA GLU A 202 -24.28 -2.42 -8.09
C GLU A 202 -23.28 -2.44 -9.26
N THR A 203 -22.00 -2.22 -8.96
CA THR A 203 -20.91 -2.23 -9.92
C THR A 203 -19.81 -3.19 -9.48
N PRO A 204 -19.07 -3.84 -10.40
CA PRO A 204 -17.93 -4.68 -10.06
C PRO A 204 -16.90 -3.94 -9.21
N LEU A 205 -16.45 -4.60 -8.14
CA LEU A 205 -15.38 -4.13 -7.26
C LEU A 205 -14.10 -4.90 -7.57
N TYR A 206 -13.05 -4.18 -7.96
CA TYR A 206 -11.76 -4.74 -8.31
C TYR A 206 -10.77 -4.57 -7.17
N ARG A 207 -9.85 -5.53 -7.05
CA ARG A 207 -8.61 -5.33 -6.29
C ARG A 207 -7.62 -4.59 -7.17
N ALA A 208 -7.02 -3.54 -6.63
CA ALA A 208 -6.19 -2.59 -7.33
C ALA A 208 -4.81 -2.50 -6.66
N ASN A 209 -3.74 -2.47 -7.45
CA ASN A 209 -2.37 -2.32 -6.95
C ASN A 209 -2.06 -3.30 -5.80
N SER A 210 -2.50 -4.56 -5.93
CA SER A 210 -2.45 -5.63 -4.91
C SER A 210 -3.33 -5.44 -3.67
N LEU A 211 -3.39 -4.23 -3.11
CA LEU A 211 -4.00 -4.01 -1.79
C LEU A 211 -5.23 -3.12 -1.81
N LEU A 212 -5.39 -2.25 -2.80
CA LEU A 212 -6.42 -1.22 -2.83
C LEU A 212 -7.69 -1.72 -3.49
N ARG A 213 -8.74 -0.91 -3.45
CA ARG A 213 -10.01 -1.19 -4.13
C ARG A 213 -10.20 -0.23 -5.29
N ALA A 214 -10.76 -0.70 -6.39
CA ALA A 214 -11.14 0.16 -7.48
C ALA A 214 -12.50 -0.20 -8.09
N ILE A 215 -13.16 0.80 -8.68
CA ILE A 215 -14.34 0.62 -9.52
C ILE A 215 -14.16 1.42 -10.80
N TYR A 216 -14.77 0.95 -11.88
CA TYR A 216 -14.95 1.76 -13.08
C TYR A 216 -16.09 2.75 -12.86
N VAL A 217 -15.86 4.02 -13.18
CA VAL A 217 -16.83 5.11 -13.09
C VAL A 217 -17.00 5.74 -14.47
N PRO A 218 -18.23 5.79 -15.03
CA PRO A 218 -18.48 6.46 -16.29
C PRO A 218 -18.35 8.00 -16.15
N ALA A 219 -18.27 8.70 -17.29
CA ALA A 219 -18.32 10.16 -17.29
C ALA A 219 -19.68 10.66 -16.77
N GLY A 220 -19.64 11.77 -16.03
CA GLY A 220 -20.78 12.43 -15.41
C GLY A 220 -20.61 12.61 -13.89
N SER A 221 -21.63 13.22 -13.29
CA SER A 221 -21.71 13.39 -11.85
C SER A 221 -22.36 12.17 -11.20
N HIS A 222 -21.66 11.55 -10.26
CA HIS A 222 -22.07 10.30 -9.64
C HIS A 222 -21.94 10.32 -8.11
N THR A 223 -22.87 9.63 -7.45
CA THR A 223 -22.75 9.25 -6.04
C THR A 223 -22.29 7.80 -5.96
N ILE A 224 -21.19 7.57 -5.27
CA ILE A 224 -20.56 6.27 -5.13
C ILE A 224 -20.69 5.82 -3.69
N THR A 225 -21.18 4.61 -3.48
CA THR A 225 -21.34 4.04 -2.14
C THR A 225 -20.62 2.71 -2.06
N PHE A 226 -19.70 2.60 -1.10
CA PHE A 226 -19.15 1.33 -0.67
C PHE A 226 -19.86 0.89 0.61
N SER A 227 -20.30 -0.36 0.67
CA SER A 227 -20.94 -0.93 1.86
C SER A 227 -20.32 -2.28 2.21
N PHE A 228 -19.96 -2.46 3.47
CA PHE A 228 -19.38 -3.69 3.98
C PHE A 228 -20.47 -4.65 4.45
N MET A 229 -20.54 -5.83 3.85
CA MET A 229 -21.47 -6.90 4.22
C MET A 229 -20.77 -8.26 4.08
N PRO A 230 -19.99 -8.68 5.09
CA PRO A 230 -19.24 -9.94 5.04
C PRO A 230 -20.18 -11.14 5.06
N LEU A 231 -19.95 -12.09 4.14
CA LEU A 231 -20.77 -13.30 4.01
C LEU A 231 -20.76 -14.15 5.30
N ASP A 232 -19.62 -14.19 5.99
CA ASP A 232 -19.45 -14.96 7.24
C ASP A 232 -20.34 -14.43 8.38
N PHE A 233 -20.56 -13.12 8.43
CA PHE A 233 -21.46 -12.51 9.40
C PHE A 233 -22.91 -12.93 9.15
N VAL A 234 -23.32 -12.96 7.88
CA VAL A 234 -24.66 -13.43 7.48
C VAL A 234 -24.83 -14.91 7.82
N ALA A 235 -23.83 -15.75 7.50
CA ALA A 235 -23.84 -17.16 7.81
C ALA A 235 -23.92 -17.42 9.33
N GLY A 236 -23.10 -16.73 10.12
CA GLY A 236 -23.12 -16.81 11.58
C GLY A 236 -24.46 -16.37 12.19
N GLY A 237 -25.10 -15.35 11.61
CA GLY A 237 -26.46 -14.94 11.98
C GLY A 237 -27.50 -16.02 11.74
N ILE A 238 -27.46 -16.68 10.57
CA ILE A 238 -28.38 -17.79 10.24
C ILE A 238 -28.17 -18.97 11.18
N ILE A 239 -26.93 -19.36 11.45
CA ILE A 239 -26.60 -20.46 12.36
C ILE A 239 -27.12 -20.15 13.77
N SER A 240 -26.90 -18.93 14.24
CA SER A 240 -27.32 -18.47 15.57
C SER A 240 -28.85 -18.48 15.72
N LEU A 241 -29.58 -17.94 14.74
CA LEU A 241 -31.05 -17.95 14.71
C LEU A 241 -31.61 -19.37 14.67
N THR A 242 -31.00 -20.24 13.87
CA THR A 242 -31.40 -21.65 13.74
C THR A 242 -31.19 -22.39 15.06
N THR A 243 -30.04 -22.20 15.70
CA THR A 243 -29.72 -22.79 17.01
C THR A 243 -30.69 -22.32 18.08
N LEU A 244 -30.97 -21.01 18.12
CA LEU A 244 -31.93 -20.43 19.06
C LEU A 244 -33.33 -21.02 18.86
N ALA A 245 -33.78 -21.19 17.61
CA ALA A 245 -35.07 -21.81 17.30
C ALA A 245 -35.15 -23.25 17.81
N PHE A 246 -34.09 -24.06 17.63
CA PHE A 246 -34.03 -25.42 18.15
C PHE A 246 -34.02 -25.46 19.69
N CYS A 247 -33.28 -24.57 20.34
CA CYS A 247 -33.27 -24.46 21.80
C CYS A 247 -34.66 -24.10 22.35
N LEU A 248 -35.34 -23.12 21.74
CA LEU A 248 -36.70 -22.73 22.13
C LEU A 248 -37.71 -23.85 21.91
N LEU A 249 -37.62 -24.58 20.79
CA LEU A 249 -38.47 -25.73 20.52
C LEU A 249 -38.24 -26.85 21.56
N GLY A 250 -36.98 -27.17 21.87
CA GLY A 250 -36.62 -28.14 22.91
C GLY A 250 -37.15 -27.76 24.28
N LEU A 251 -37.05 -26.47 24.65
CA LEU A 251 -37.61 -25.94 25.90
C LEU A 251 -39.14 -26.08 25.94
N LEU A 252 -39.84 -25.72 24.86
CA LEU A 252 -41.29 -25.85 24.76
C LEU A 252 -41.75 -27.31 24.91
N LEU A 253 -41.04 -28.26 24.28
CA LEU A 253 -41.32 -29.68 24.39
C LEU A 253 -41.09 -30.19 25.82
N ALA A 254 -39.98 -29.81 26.46
CA ALA A 254 -39.68 -30.17 27.85
C ALA A 254 -40.75 -29.63 28.83
N LEU A 255 -41.22 -28.39 28.62
CA LEU A 255 -42.29 -27.79 29.43
C LEU A 255 -43.63 -28.49 29.24
N ARG A 256 -43.95 -28.96 28.02
CA ARG A 256 -45.15 -29.77 27.76
C ARG A 256 -45.09 -31.13 28.44
N MET A 257 -43.94 -31.78 28.42
CA MET A 257 -43.76 -33.10 29.06
C MET A 257 -43.90 -33.02 30.59
N LYS A 258 -43.36 -31.98 31.24
CA LYS A 258 -43.51 -31.79 32.70
C LYS A 258 -44.96 -31.62 33.15
N ARG A 259 -45.83 -31.03 32.31
CA ARG A 259 -47.27 -30.87 32.60
C ARG A 259 -48.06 -32.19 32.42
N ALA A 260 -47.50 -33.18 31.75
CA ALA A 260 -48.17 -34.45 31.44
C ALA A 260 -47.92 -35.56 32.47
N THR A 261 -47.09 -35.33 33.49
CA THR A 261 -46.89 -36.30 34.59
C THR A 261 -48.14 -36.34 35.49
N PRO A 262 -48.92 -37.44 35.54
CA PRO A 262 -50.08 -37.55 36.43
C PRO A 262 -49.62 -37.72 37.88
N ALA A 263 -50.42 -37.22 38.83
CA ALA A 263 -50.17 -37.36 40.27
C ALA A 263 -50.09 -38.86 40.66
N PRO A 264 -49.25 -39.23 41.65
CA PRO A 264 -49.16 -40.62 42.09
C PRO A 264 -50.52 -41.06 42.65
N ILE A 265 -50.99 -42.23 42.20
CA ILE A 265 -52.19 -42.86 42.75
C ILE A 265 -51.84 -43.31 44.16
N ASP A 266 -52.45 -42.68 45.17
CA ASP A 266 -52.34 -43.11 46.57
C ASP A 266 -52.81 -44.57 46.68
N ALA A 267 -51.86 -45.47 46.95
CA ALA A 267 -52.15 -46.86 47.26
C ALA A 267 -52.62 -46.97 48.72
N LYS A 268 -53.88 -47.38 48.87
CA LYS A 268 -54.49 -47.78 50.15
C LYS A 268 -54.05 -49.19 50.55
#